data_AF-A0A2M8NI12-F1
#
_entry.id   AF-A0A2M8NI12-F1
#
_cell.length_a   1.000
_cell.length_b   1.000
_cell.length_c   1.000
_cell.angle_alpha   90.00
_cell.angle_beta   90.00
_cell.angle_gamma   90.00
#
_symmetry.space_group_name_H-M   'P 1'
#
loop_
_entity.id
_entity.type
_entity.pdbx_description
1 polymer ?
#
loop_
_entity_poly.entity_id
_entity_poly.type
_entity_poly.pdbx_seq_one_letter_code
_entity_poly.pdbx_strand_id
1 'polypeptide(L)'
;MKTRFVTGFFCYNETMNAQRDTSTYATPRRRDDVSGVQILFAAILAIGLILALNFSSRISATQPMQQEYQRALAEIEQLQAEQAELLRLRDYVRSDAYVQQWARSDGKMARPGEVLIVPVPVDNSDAPTPTPSVSLDDLRTTPIEPEPWMVWWALFMDSPPPVSR
;
A
#
# COMPACT_ATOMS: atom_id res chain seq x y z
N MET A 1 10.36 52.19 46.51
CA MET A 1 11.80 51.84 46.36
C MET A 1 12.08 51.77 44.87
N LYS A 2 12.87 52.57 44.16
CA LYS A 2 13.86 53.63 44.40
C LYS A 2 13.76 54.55 43.17
N THR A 3 13.33 55.80 43.27
CA THR A 3 14.20 57.00 43.28
C THR A 3 15.47 56.92 42.42
N ARG A 4 15.54 57.78 41.39
CA ARG A 4 16.66 58.71 41.17
C ARG A 4 16.25 59.84 40.23
N PHE A 5 15.96 60.97 40.86
CA PHE A 5 16.11 62.32 40.35
C PHE A 5 17.57 62.56 39.92
N VAL A 6 17.78 63.24 38.79
CA VAL A 6 18.94 64.12 38.60
C VAL A 6 18.39 65.46 38.12
N THR A 7 18.52 66.43 39.02
CA THR A 7 18.24 67.85 38.84
C THR A 7 19.42 68.49 38.14
N GLY A 8 19.17 69.26 37.07
CA GLY A 8 20.15 70.12 36.42
C GLY A 8 19.46 71.41 36.00
N PHE A 9 19.51 72.38 36.90
CA PHE A 9 18.96 73.73 36.79
C PHE A 9 19.81 74.55 35.79
N PHE A 10 19.20 75.17 34.79
CA PHE A 10 19.69 76.43 34.25
C PHE A 10 18.53 77.28 33.75
N CYS A 11 18.23 78.35 34.48
CA CYS A 11 17.33 79.41 34.07
C CYS A 11 18.03 80.30 33.05
N TYR A 12 17.34 80.64 31.95
CA TYR A 12 17.45 81.98 31.38
C TYR A 12 16.08 82.45 30.91
N ASN A 13 15.86 83.74 31.16
CA ASN A 13 14.64 84.52 31.05
C ASN A 13 14.39 85.01 29.62
N GLU A 14 13.22 85.62 29.46
CA GLU A 14 12.95 86.79 28.60
C GLU A 14 12.12 86.55 27.34
N THR A 15 10.81 86.73 27.56
CA THR A 15 9.82 87.42 26.74
C THR A 15 10.25 87.88 25.35
N MET A 16 9.60 87.33 24.32
CA MET A 16 9.05 88.14 23.23
C MET A 16 7.94 87.39 22.47
N ASN A 17 6.77 88.01 22.56
CA ASN A 17 5.61 87.96 21.70
C ASN A 17 5.89 87.60 20.21
N ALA A 18 5.23 86.55 19.68
CA ALA A 18 4.74 86.50 18.30
C ALA A 18 4.05 85.15 18.02
N GLN A 19 2.80 85.21 17.56
CA GLN A 19 2.09 84.22 16.72
C GLN A 19 2.32 82.73 17.00
N ARG A 20 1.37 82.10 17.71
CA ARG A 20 1.11 80.66 17.57
C ARG A 20 0.00 80.45 16.55
N ASP A 21 0.38 80.45 15.28
CA ASP A 21 -0.42 79.89 14.19
C ASP A 21 0.48 79.00 13.33
N THR A 22 0.69 77.76 13.77
CA THR A 22 1.06 76.67 12.86
C THR A 22 0.36 75.40 13.30
N SER A 23 -0.94 75.34 13.01
CA SER A 23 -1.72 74.10 13.02
C SER A 23 -1.06 73.09 12.08
N THR A 24 -0.54 72.02 12.66
CA THR A 24 -0.69 70.64 12.21
C THR A 24 -0.51 70.39 10.71
N TYR A 25 0.72 70.06 10.30
CA TYR A 25 0.96 69.38 9.03
C TYR A 25 0.43 67.94 9.12
N ALA A 26 -0.86 67.76 8.84
CA ALA A 26 -1.40 66.46 8.53
C ALA A 26 -0.79 65.99 7.19
N THR A 27 0.03 64.95 7.23
CA THR A 27 0.54 64.31 6.02
C THR A 27 -0.64 63.71 5.26
N PRO A 28 -0.84 64.01 3.97
CA PRO A 28 -1.93 63.41 3.22
C PRO A 28 -1.62 61.92 3.04
N ARG A 29 -2.44 61.06 3.65
CA ARG A 29 -2.49 59.63 3.35
C ARG A 29 -2.94 59.53 1.88
N ARG A 30 -2.02 59.21 0.97
CA ARG A 30 -2.37 58.81 -0.40
C ARG A 30 -3.34 57.65 -0.27
N ARG A 31 -4.61 57.91 -0.56
CA ARG A 31 -5.54 56.85 -0.93
C ARG A 31 -5.02 56.39 -2.28
N ASP A 32 -4.46 55.20 -2.33
CA ASP A 32 -4.18 54.55 -3.59
C ASP A 32 -5.55 54.35 -4.25
N ASP A 33 -5.93 55.30 -5.11
CA ASP A 33 -7.12 55.18 -5.93
C ASP A 33 -6.86 53.98 -6.85
N VAL A 34 -7.42 52.84 -6.46
CA VAL A 34 -7.54 51.67 -7.31
C VAL A 34 -8.27 52.12 -8.56
N SER A 35 -7.49 52.32 -9.63
CA SER A 35 -8.02 52.74 -10.92
C SER A 35 -9.07 51.74 -11.36
N GLY A 36 -10.20 52.20 -11.91
CA GLY A 36 -11.27 51.31 -12.39
C GLY A 36 -10.74 50.22 -13.35
N VAL A 37 -9.62 50.49 -14.03
CA VAL A 37 -8.89 49.52 -14.86
C VAL A 37 -8.30 48.37 -14.05
N GLN A 38 -7.75 48.63 -12.86
CA GLN A 38 -7.22 47.59 -11.95
C GLN A 38 -8.35 46.70 -11.41
N ILE A 39 -9.49 47.30 -11.09
CA ILE A 39 -10.68 46.57 -10.64
C ILE A 39 -11.22 45.68 -11.78
N LEU A 40 -11.27 46.19 -13.00
CA LEU A 40 -11.68 45.43 -14.19
C LEU A 40 -10.73 44.25 -14.45
N PHE A 41 -9.42 44.48 -14.38
CA PHE A 41 -8.42 43.44 -14.57
C PHE A 41 -8.51 42.35 -13.49
N ALA A 42 -8.67 42.75 -12.23
CA ALA A 42 -8.88 41.82 -11.12
C ALA A 42 -10.18 41.01 -11.29
N ALA A 43 -11.26 41.64 -11.78
CA ALA A 43 -12.52 40.96 -12.05
C ALA A 43 -12.39 39.91 -13.17
N ILE A 44 -11.73 40.24 -14.27
CA ILE A 44 -11.47 39.30 -15.37
C ILE A 44 -10.62 38.12 -14.89
N LEU A 45 -9.56 38.38 -14.13
CA LEU A 45 -8.73 37.32 -13.55
C LEU A 45 -9.51 36.44 -12.56
N ALA A 46 -10.34 37.04 -11.71
CA ALA A 46 -11.17 36.30 -10.76
C ALA A 46 -12.17 35.40 -11.49
N ILE A 47 -12.85 35.91 -12.52
CA ILE A 47 -13.78 35.14 -13.34
C ILE A 47 -13.04 34.00 -14.07
N GLY A 48 -11.89 34.31 -14.69
CA GLY A 48 -11.06 33.30 -15.36
C GLY A 48 -10.60 32.18 -14.42
N LEU A 49 -10.19 32.54 -13.19
CA LEU A 49 -9.78 31.58 -12.17
C LEU A 49 -10.95 30.71 -11.71
N ILE A 50 -12.13 31.31 -11.47
CA ILE A 50 -13.35 30.57 -11.09
C ILE A 50 -13.75 29.58 -12.19
N LEU A 51 -13.67 29.99 -13.47
CA LEU A 51 -13.97 29.13 -14.60
C LEU A 51 -12.97 27.98 -14.72
N ALA A 52 -11.67 28.24 -14.56
CA ALA A 52 -10.63 27.21 -14.60
C ALA A 52 -10.82 26.16 -13.49
N LEU A 53 -11.13 26.59 -12.25
CA LEU A 53 -11.44 25.68 -11.14
C LEU A 53 -12.73 24.89 -11.37
N ASN A 54 -13.78 25.54 -11.92
CA ASN A 54 -15.04 24.87 -12.24
C ASN A 54 -14.88 23.81 -13.34
N PHE A 55 -14.07 24.11 -14.36
CA PHE A 55 -13.84 23.20 -15.48
C PHE A 55 -13.07 21.95 -15.02
N SER A 56 -12.11 22.12 -14.10
CA SER A 56 -11.40 21.00 -13.46
C SER A 56 -12.32 20.08 -12.65
N SER A 57 -13.36 20.63 -12.01
CA SER A 57 -14.32 19.85 -11.20
C SER A 57 -15.33 19.09 -12.07
N ARG A 58 -15.79 19.68 -13.19
CA ARG A 58 -16.78 19.05 -14.08
C ARG A 58 -16.24 17.85 -14.85
N ILE A 59 -14.95 17.85 -15.22
CA ILE A 59 -14.31 16.69 -15.87
C ILE A 59 -14.13 15.52 -14.89
N SER A 60 -13.96 15.83 -13.60
CA SER A 60 -13.75 14.83 -12.54
C SER A 60 -15.05 14.17 -12.05
N ALA A 61 -16.21 14.78 -12.31
CA ALA A 61 -17.50 14.31 -11.79
C ALA A 61 -18.21 13.24 -12.67
N THR A 62 -17.83 13.10 -13.93
CA THR A 62 -18.43 12.09 -14.85
C THR A 62 -17.69 10.75 -14.86
N GLN A 63 -16.42 10.72 -14.46
CA GLN A 63 -15.64 9.48 -14.35
C GLN A 63 -16.08 8.51 -13.24
N PRO A 64 -16.43 8.95 -12.01
CA PRO A 64 -16.73 8.01 -10.93
C PRO A 64 -17.97 7.15 -11.24
N MET A 65 -19.01 7.74 -11.84
CA MET A 65 -20.25 7.02 -12.12
C MET A 65 -20.09 5.92 -13.19
N GLN A 66 -19.23 6.15 -14.19
CA GLN A 66 -18.87 5.13 -15.19
C GLN A 66 -18.00 4.04 -14.57
N GLN A 67 -17.06 4.40 -13.68
CA GLN A 67 -16.22 3.42 -12.98
C GLN A 67 -17.04 2.51 -12.09
N GLU A 68 -17.99 3.04 -11.31
CA GLU A 68 -18.85 2.20 -10.46
C GLU A 68 -19.76 1.29 -11.29
N TYR A 69 -20.29 1.78 -12.42
CA TYR A 69 -21.06 0.94 -13.33
C TYR A 69 -20.23 -0.22 -13.90
N GLN A 70 -19.00 0.05 -14.34
CA GLN A 70 -18.10 -0.99 -14.84
C GLN A 70 -17.70 -2.00 -13.76
N ARG A 71 -17.48 -1.54 -12.52
CA ARG A 71 -17.23 -2.43 -11.37
C ARG A 71 -18.41 -3.36 -11.10
N ALA A 72 -19.63 -2.82 -11.08
CA ALA A 72 -20.83 -3.62 -10.88
C ALA A 72 -21.03 -4.66 -11.99
N LEU A 73 -20.76 -4.30 -13.26
CA LEU A 73 -20.81 -5.26 -14.36
C LEU A 73 -19.78 -6.38 -14.22
N ALA A 74 -18.53 -6.05 -13.86
CA ALA A 74 -17.48 -7.03 -13.65
C ALA A 74 -17.82 -7.98 -12.49
N GLU A 75 -18.40 -7.48 -11.41
CA GLU A 75 -18.86 -8.29 -10.28
C GLU A 75 -19.98 -9.25 -10.69
N ILE A 76 -20.96 -8.78 -11.48
CA ILE A 76 -22.03 -9.63 -12.01
C ILE A 76 -21.47 -10.75 -12.88
N GLU A 77 -20.52 -10.46 -13.76
CA GLU A 77 -19.88 -11.46 -14.63
C GLU A 77 -19.14 -12.52 -13.81
N GLN A 78 -18.38 -12.10 -12.78
CA GLN A 78 -17.70 -13.03 -11.88
C GLN A 78 -18.68 -13.93 -11.13
N LEU A 79 -19.75 -13.37 -10.56
CA LEU A 79 -20.76 -14.14 -9.83
C LEU A 79 -21.52 -15.11 -10.73
N GLN A 80 -21.78 -14.74 -11.98
CA GLN A 80 -22.41 -15.64 -12.95
C GLN A 80 -21.48 -16.80 -13.33
N ALA A 81 -20.18 -16.54 -13.51
CA ALA A 81 -19.21 -17.58 -13.77
C ALA A 81 -19.09 -18.56 -12.59
N GLU A 82 -19.02 -18.03 -11.36
CA GLU A 82 -18.98 -18.84 -10.14
C GLU A 82 -20.26 -19.65 -9.96
N GLN A 83 -21.43 -19.05 -10.18
CA GLN A 83 -22.71 -19.76 -10.14
C GLN A 83 -22.74 -20.90 -11.15
N ALA A 84 -22.30 -20.67 -12.39
CA ALA A 84 -22.28 -21.71 -13.42
C ALA A 84 -21.38 -22.88 -13.00
N GLU A 85 -20.23 -22.61 -12.38
CA GLU A 85 -19.33 -23.64 -11.88
C GLU A 85 -19.92 -24.43 -10.71
N LEU A 86 -20.51 -23.73 -9.73
CA LEU A 86 -21.16 -24.37 -8.59
C LEU A 86 -22.37 -25.23 -9.03
N LEU A 87 -23.11 -24.79 -10.06
CA LEU A 87 -24.20 -25.59 -10.63
C LEU A 87 -23.67 -26.87 -11.27
N ARG A 88 -22.57 -26.81 -12.04
CA ARG A 88 -21.93 -28.00 -12.62
C ARG A 88 -21.46 -28.96 -11.54
N LEU A 89 -20.81 -28.46 -10.49
CA LEU A 89 -20.35 -29.28 -9.38
C LEU A 89 -21.52 -29.94 -8.64
N ARG A 90 -22.57 -29.18 -8.35
CA ARG A 90 -23.80 -29.70 -7.73
C ARG A 90 -24.40 -30.82 -8.56
N ASP A 91 -24.49 -30.64 -9.88
CA ASP A 91 -25.09 -31.63 -10.77
C ASP A 91 -24.21 -32.88 -10.89
N TYR A 92 -22.88 -32.72 -10.91
CA TYR A 92 -21.93 -33.84 -10.85
C TYR A 92 -22.08 -34.64 -9.55
N VAL A 93 -22.08 -33.99 -8.39
CA VAL A 93 -22.21 -34.66 -7.07
C VAL A 93 -23.55 -35.39 -6.94
N ARG A 94 -24.61 -34.90 -7.60
CA ARG A 94 -25.92 -35.58 -7.64
C ARG A 94 -26.01 -36.71 -8.66
N SER A 95 -25.02 -36.86 -9.54
CA SER A 95 -25.06 -37.86 -10.60
C SER A 95 -24.66 -39.26 -10.11
N ASP A 96 -25.13 -40.28 -10.82
CA ASP A 96 -24.74 -41.68 -10.56
C ASP A 96 -23.23 -41.90 -10.74
N ALA A 97 -22.57 -41.11 -11.59
CA ALA A 97 -21.13 -41.19 -11.79
C ALA A 97 -20.36 -40.85 -10.52
N TYR A 98 -20.83 -39.85 -9.76
CA TYR A 98 -20.25 -39.52 -8.46
C TYR A 98 -20.50 -40.64 -7.44
N VAL A 99 -21.71 -41.19 -7.38
CA VAL A 99 -22.04 -42.32 -6.50
C VAL A 99 -21.14 -43.52 -6.80
N GLN A 100 -20.92 -43.82 -8.08
CA GLN A 100 -20.05 -44.91 -8.51
C GLN A 100 -18.57 -44.66 -8.15
N GLN A 101 -18.08 -43.43 -8.31
CA GLN A 101 -16.72 -43.07 -7.92
C GLN A 101 -16.54 -43.23 -6.41
N TRP A 102 -17.44 -42.65 -5.61
CA TRP A 102 -17.44 -42.76 -4.15
C TRP A 102 -17.53 -44.22 -3.69
N ALA A 103 -18.40 -45.01 -4.31
CA ALA A 103 -18.56 -46.43 -3.99
C ALA A 103 -17.24 -47.19 -4.14
N ARG A 104 -16.43 -46.89 -5.16
CA ARG A 104 -15.12 -47.53 -5.38
C ARG A 104 -14.00 -46.96 -4.51
N SER A 105 -13.95 -45.64 -4.32
CA SER A 105 -12.87 -44.99 -3.56
C SER A 105 -13.04 -45.20 -2.06
N ASP A 106 -14.16 -44.76 -1.52
CA ASP A 106 -14.39 -44.62 -0.08
C ASP A 106 -15.32 -45.72 0.45
N GLY A 107 -16.35 -46.06 -0.32
CA GLY A 107 -17.29 -47.12 0.04
C GLY A 107 -16.71 -48.53 -0.03
N LYS A 108 -15.59 -48.73 -0.75
CA LYS A 108 -14.98 -50.05 -1.06
C LYS A 108 -16.00 -51.07 -1.58
N MET A 109 -17.04 -50.60 -2.26
CA MET A 109 -18.10 -51.39 -2.87
C MET A 109 -17.72 -51.78 -4.29
N ALA A 110 -18.07 -53.01 -4.68
CA ALA A 110 -17.94 -53.53 -6.03
C ALA A 110 -19.33 -53.80 -6.62
N ARG A 111 -19.48 -53.64 -7.94
CA ARG A 111 -20.75 -53.99 -8.61
C ARG A 111 -20.97 -55.50 -8.61
N PRO A 112 -22.24 -55.96 -8.76
CA PRO A 112 -22.50 -57.38 -9.00
C PRO A 112 -21.70 -57.88 -10.21
N GLY A 113 -20.85 -58.90 -9.98
CA GLY A 113 -19.95 -59.46 -10.99
C GLY A 113 -18.54 -58.88 -11.05
N GLU A 114 -18.23 -57.81 -10.31
CA GLU A 114 -16.86 -57.30 -10.14
C GLU A 114 -16.15 -58.06 -9.00
N VAL A 115 -14.86 -58.39 -9.17
CA VAL A 115 -14.03 -59.03 -8.13
C VAL A 115 -13.16 -57.96 -7.46
N LEU A 116 -13.39 -57.70 -6.18
CA LEU A 116 -12.55 -56.80 -5.38
C LEU A 116 -11.24 -57.50 -5.01
N ILE A 117 -10.12 -57.02 -5.54
CA ILE A 117 -8.77 -57.51 -5.20
C ILE A 117 -8.21 -56.59 -4.13
N VAL A 118 -7.98 -57.13 -2.94
CA VAL A 118 -7.26 -56.44 -1.85
C VAL A 118 -5.83 -56.98 -1.83
N PRO A 119 -4.81 -56.16 -2.14
CA PRO A 119 -3.42 -56.58 -2.00
C PRO A 119 -3.15 -56.85 -0.51
N VAL A 120 -2.93 -58.10 -0.16
CA VAL A 120 -2.35 -58.44 1.13
C VAL A 120 -0.85 -58.18 0.98
N PRO A 121 -0.25 -57.30 1.80
CA PRO A 121 1.20 -57.20 1.83
C PRO A 121 1.74 -58.57 2.25
N VAL A 122 2.42 -59.24 1.33
CA VAL A 122 3.27 -60.37 1.69
C VAL A 122 4.38 -59.78 2.57
N ASP A 123 4.37 -60.16 3.83
CA ASP A 123 5.55 -60.19 4.65
C ASP A 123 6.54 -61.10 3.95
N ASN A 124 7.39 -60.49 3.12
CA ASN A 124 8.51 -61.17 2.50
C ASN A 124 9.44 -61.63 3.65
N SER A 125 9.15 -62.80 4.20
CA SER A 125 10.13 -63.66 4.85
C SER A 125 10.91 -64.46 3.80
N ASP A 126 11.02 -63.94 2.59
CA ASP A 126 12.19 -64.21 1.77
C ASP A 126 13.33 -63.42 2.41
N ALA A 127 14.37 -64.14 2.85
CA ALA A 127 15.58 -63.53 3.36
C ALA A 127 15.94 -62.34 2.46
N PRO A 128 16.15 -61.13 3.03
CA PRO A 128 16.42 -59.96 2.23
C PRO A 128 17.56 -60.32 1.29
N THR A 129 17.28 -60.31 -0.03
CA THR A 129 18.37 -60.16 -1.01
C THR A 129 19.18 -58.99 -0.47
N PRO A 130 20.50 -59.12 -0.24
CA PRO A 130 21.28 -58.04 0.34
C PRO A 130 21.14 -56.84 -0.59
N THR A 131 20.20 -55.96 -0.25
CA THR A 131 20.14 -54.61 -0.76
C THR A 131 21.52 -54.08 -0.43
N PRO A 132 22.33 -53.65 -1.41
CA PRO A 132 23.55 -52.95 -1.08
C PRO A 132 23.15 -51.86 -0.10
N SER A 133 23.68 -51.96 1.12
CA SER A 133 23.46 -50.97 2.15
C SER A 133 24.16 -49.71 1.64
N VAL A 134 23.42 -48.93 0.87
CA VAL A 134 23.83 -47.58 0.53
C VAL A 134 23.71 -46.84 1.85
N SER A 135 24.86 -46.57 2.45
CA SER A 135 24.92 -45.77 3.66
C SER A 135 24.32 -44.40 3.32
N LEU A 136 23.47 -43.84 4.19
CA LEU A 136 22.94 -42.48 3.99
C LEU A 136 24.05 -41.43 3.87
N ASP A 137 25.28 -41.74 4.31
CA ASP A 137 26.49 -40.96 4.06
C ASP A 137 26.93 -40.93 2.58
N ASP A 138 26.64 -41.97 1.80
CA ASP A 138 26.96 -42.03 0.35
C ASP A 138 25.90 -41.29 -0.50
N LEU A 139 24.70 -41.09 0.03
CA LEU A 139 23.61 -40.33 -0.61
C LEU A 139 23.58 -38.87 -0.15
N ARG A 140 24.74 -38.22 -0.04
CA ARG A 140 24.81 -36.77 0.18
C ARG A 140 24.27 -36.01 -1.04
N THR A 141 22.97 -35.76 -1.04
CA THR A 141 22.30 -34.85 -1.97
C THR A 141 22.24 -33.41 -1.45
N THR A 142 22.49 -33.22 -0.14
CA THR A 142 22.65 -31.90 0.46
C THR A 142 24.08 -31.41 0.17
N PRO A 143 24.24 -30.25 -0.48
CA PRO A 143 25.53 -29.57 -0.52
C PRO A 143 26.08 -29.47 0.90
N ILE A 144 27.38 -29.68 1.10
CA ILE A 144 28.02 -29.42 2.39
C ILE A 144 27.81 -27.93 2.67
N GLU A 145 26.82 -27.60 3.51
CA GLU A 145 26.53 -26.22 3.83
C GLU A 145 27.69 -25.70 4.68
N PRO A 146 28.33 -24.59 4.28
CA PRO A 146 29.37 -23.98 5.08
C PRO A 146 28.74 -23.51 6.41
N GLU A 147 29.46 -23.74 7.51
CA GLU A 147 29.07 -23.22 8.82
C GLU A 147 28.79 -21.71 8.72
N PRO A 148 27.73 -21.17 9.38
CA PRO A 148 27.30 -19.79 9.19
C PRO A 148 28.42 -18.75 9.31
N TRP A 149 29.41 -18.97 10.18
CA TRP A 149 30.56 -18.06 10.36
C TRP A 149 31.53 -18.04 9.18
N MET A 150 31.64 -19.13 8.41
CA MET A 150 32.47 -19.20 7.20
C MET A 150 31.88 -18.33 6.08
N VAL A 151 30.53 -18.30 5.99
CA VAL A 151 29.81 -17.41 5.07
C VAL A 151 30.09 -15.95 5.41
N TRP A 152 30.00 -15.60 6.70
CA TRP A 152 30.34 -14.25 7.15
C TRP A 152 31.80 -13.90 6.87
N TRP A 153 32.73 -14.81 7.12
CA TRP A 153 34.15 -14.59 6.84
C TRP A 153 34.42 -14.29 5.37
N ALA A 154 33.85 -15.07 4.45
CA ALA A 154 34.02 -14.89 3.01
C ALA A 154 33.47 -13.54 2.50
N LEU A 155 32.44 -12.99 3.15
CA LEU A 155 31.90 -11.68 2.77
C LEU A 155 32.81 -10.52 3.17
N PHE A 156 33.58 -10.67 4.25
CA PHE A 156 34.42 -9.60 4.79
C PHE A 156 35.92 -9.77 4.49
N MET A 157 36.35 -10.98 4.15
CA MET A 157 37.75 -11.34 3.97
C MET A 157 37.91 -12.09 2.65
N ASP A 158 38.68 -11.53 1.71
CA ASP A 158 39.06 -12.19 0.44
C ASP A 158 40.10 -13.31 0.62
N SER A 159 40.07 -14.01 1.75
CA SER A 159 41.04 -15.06 2.11
C SER A 159 40.36 -16.23 2.82
N PRO A 160 40.85 -17.47 2.65
CA PRO A 160 40.26 -18.64 3.27
C PRO A 160 40.32 -18.55 4.81
N PRO A 161 39.26 -19.00 5.52
CA PRO A 161 39.21 -18.93 6.98
C PRO A 161 40.30 -19.82 7.62
N PRO A 162 40.82 -19.45 8.81
CA PRO A 162 41.78 -20.27 9.52
C PRO A 162 41.16 -21.60 9.93
N VAL A 163 41.87 -22.71 9.68
CA VAL A 163 41.44 -24.05 10.10
C VAL A 163 41.55 -24.19 11.62
N SER A 164 40.45 -24.56 12.28
CA SER A 164 40.45 -24.92 13.70
C SER A 164 41.23 -26.22 13.90
N ARG A 165 42.25 -26.21 14.77
CA ARG A 165 43.06 -27.39 15.13
C ARG A 165 42.31 -28.31 16.07
#